data_AF-A0ABD1CMN5-F1
#
_entry.id   AF-A0ABD1CMN5-F1
#
_cell.length_a   1.000
_cell.length_b   1.000
_cell.length_c   1.000
_cell.angle_alpha   90.00
_cell.angle_beta   90.00
_cell.angle_gamma   90.00
#
_symmetry.space_group_name_H-M   'P 1'
#
loop_
_entity.id
_entity.type
_entity.pdbx_description
1 polymer ?
#
loop_
_entity_poly.entity_id
_entity_poly.type
_entity_poly.pdbx_seq_one_letter_code
_entity_poly.pdbx_strand_id
1 'polypeptide(L)' 'VSENSKLNSMDSKNLAICWWPTLLPIEFTDMMRFETMRPYLEDIVQTMIDQFPFLFCGEEAFVMV' A
#
# COMPACT_ATOMS: atom_id res chain seq x y z
N VAL A 1 -9.69 -6.57 4.92
CA VAL A 1 -9.32 -5.82 6.16
C VAL A 1 -9.68 -4.35 6.02
N SER A 2 -9.22 -3.69 4.95
CA SER A 2 -9.55 -2.31 4.58
C SER A 2 -11.06 -2.00 4.52
N GLU A 3 -11.86 -2.93 4.00
CA GLU A 3 -13.34 -2.80 3.95
C GLU A 3 -14.00 -2.65 5.33
N ASN A 4 -13.35 -3.14 6.40
CA ASN A 4 -13.82 -3.05 7.78
C ASN A 4 -13.11 -1.92 8.56
N SER A 5 -12.56 -0.92 7.87
CA SER A 5 -11.83 0.20 8.46
C SER A 5 -12.60 0.95 9.55
N LYS A 6 -13.94 1.02 9.46
CA LYS A 6 -14.78 1.62 10.51
C LYS A 6 -14.74 0.88 11.85
N LEU A 7 -14.46 -0.43 11.83
CA LEU A 7 -14.38 -1.27 13.02
C LEU A 7 -12.95 -1.39 13.54
N ASN A 8 -11.98 -1.50 12.65
CA ASN A 8 -10.58 -1.80 13.00
C ASN A 8 -9.62 -0.60 12.85
N SER A 9 -10.09 0.54 12.35
CA SER A 9 -9.31 1.76 12.07
C SER A 9 -8.17 1.57 11.06
N MET A 10 -8.23 0.52 10.24
CA MET A 10 -7.22 0.19 9.23
C MET A 10 -7.82 0.31 7.83
N ASP A 11 -7.75 1.51 7.24
CA ASP A 11 -7.95 1.70 5.81
C ASP A 11 -6.74 1.19 5.00
N SER A 12 -6.82 1.23 3.66
CA SER A 12 -5.74 0.74 2.79
C SER A 12 -4.44 1.50 2.99
N LYS A 13 -4.51 2.81 3.24
CA LYS A 13 -3.35 3.65 3.55
C LYS A 13 -2.64 3.21 4.83
N ASN A 14 -3.38 3.03 5.93
CA ASN A 14 -2.84 2.56 7.21
C ASN A 14 -2.22 1.17 7.07
N LEU A 15 -2.88 0.28 6.32
CA LEU A 15 -2.35 -1.06 6.04
C LEU A 15 -1.05 -0.98 5.23
N ALA A 16 -0.98 -0.13 4.20
CA ALA A 16 0.22 0.04 3.40
C ALA A 16 1.41 0.52 4.23
N ILE A 17 1.21 1.50 5.11
CA ILE A 17 2.22 1.98 6.06
C ILE A 17 2.75 0.83 6.94
N CYS A 18 1.86 -0.01 7.47
CA CYS A 18 2.26 -1.11 8.34
C CYS A 18 2.97 -2.25 7.61
N TRP A 19 2.63 -2.51 6.34
CA TRP A 19 3.03 -3.74 5.65
C TRP A 19 4.11 -3.57 4.60
N TRP A 20 4.31 -2.37 4.04
CA TRP A 20 5.33 -2.17 3.02
C TRP A 20 6.74 -2.64 3.44
N PRO A 21 7.22 -2.46 4.69
CA PRO A 21 8.58 -2.87 5.05
C PRO A 21 8.77 -4.39 5.00
N THR A 22 7.72 -5.15 5.32
CA THR A 22 7.74 -6.62 5.30
C THR A 22 7.63 -7.18 3.88
N LEU A 23 6.81 -6.54 3.03
CA LEU A 23 6.56 -6.99 1.66
C LEU A 23 7.69 -6.59 0.70
N LEU A 24 8.31 -5.44 0.94
CA LEU A 24 9.37 -4.86 0.12
C LEU A 24 10.61 -4.64 0.99
N PRO A 25 11.42 -5.71 1.24
CA PRO A 25 12.58 -5.65 2.12
C PRO A 25 13.75 -4.94 1.42
N ILE A 26 13.61 -3.63 1.21
CA ILE A 26 14.61 -2.78 0.58
C ILE A 26 15.56 -2.26 1.66
N GLU A 27 16.86 -2.45 1.45
CA GLU A 27 17.88 -1.88 2.30
C GLU A 27 18.15 -0.42 1.92
N PHE A 28 18.19 0.46 2.93
CA PHE A 28 18.53 1.87 2.76
C PHE A 28 19.90 2.16 3.35
N THR A 29 20.74 2.81 2.57
CA THR A 29 22.09 3.22 2.97
C THR A 29 22.11 4.50 3.79
N ASP A 30 21.06 5.31 3.68
CA ASP A 30 20.95 6.62 4.31
C ASP A 30 19.49 7.06 4.45
N MET A 31 19.25 7.97 5.39
CA MET A 31 17.91 8.47 5.71
C MET A 31 17.30 9.32 4.59
N MET A 32 18.11 10.04 3.80
CA MET A 32 17.58 10.87 2.71
C MET A 32 16.94 9.99 1.64
N ARG A 33 17.60 8.89 1.29
CA ARG A 33 17.09 7.91 0.35
C ARG A 33 15.86 7.18 0.87
N PHE A 34 15.85 6.83 2.16
CA PHE A 34 14.66 6.28 2.82
C PHE A 34 13.47 7.22 2.70
N GLU A 35 13.58 8.49 3.12
CA GLU A 35 12.47 9.44 3.08
C GLU A 35 12.00 9.74 1.66
N THR A 36 12.91 9.73 0.69
CA THR A 36 12.56 9.94 -0.72
C THR A 36 11.78 8.76 -1.29
N MET A 37 12.15 7.52 -0.93
CA MET A 37 11.52 6.32 -1.48
C MET A 37 10.25 5.90 -0.72
N ARG A 38 10.19 6.13 0.59
CA ARG A 38 9.10 5.68 1.47
C ARG A 38 7.70 6.00 0.92
N PRO A 39 7.38 7.23 0.46
CA PRO A 39 6.04 7.53 -0.07
C PRO A 39 5.66 6.65 -1.26
N TYR A 40 6.61 6.33 -2.14
CA TYR A 40 6.35 5.48 -3.30
C TYR A 40 6.15 4.02 -2.90
N LEU A 41 6.86 3.54 -1.88
CA LEU A 41 6.70 2.17 -1.39
C LEU A 41 5.36 1.98 -0.69
N GLU A 42 4.95 2.97 0.12
CA GLU A 42 3.61 3.04 0.69
C GLU A 42 2.55 3.06 -0.43
N ASP A 43 2.70 3.91 -1.45
CA ASP A 43 1.75 4.06 -2.56
C ASP A 43 1.61 2.80 -3.43
N ILE A 44 2.71 2.09 -3.69
CA ILE A 44 2.69 0.80 -4.41
C ILE A 44 1.84 -0.21 -3.64
N VAL A 45 2.09 -0.37 -2.34
CA VAL A 45 1.36 -1.35 -1.51
C VAL A 45 -0.09 -0.92 -1.32
N GLN A 46 -0.35 0.38 -1.16
CA GLN A 46 -1.70 0.90 -1.10
C GLN A 46 -2.46 0.61 -2.41
N THR A 47 -1.84 0.85 -3.56
CA THR A 47 -2.43 0.55 -4.87
C THR A 47 -2.71 -0.95 -5.04
N MET A 48 -1.83 -1.83 -4.56
CA MET A 48 -2.09 -3.28 -4.55
C MET A 48 -3.34 -3.66 -3.75
N ILE A 49 -3.63 -2.94 -2.66
CA ILE A 49 -4.83 -3.15 -1.85
C ILE A 49 -6.06 -2.57 -2.57
N ASP A 50 -5.96 -1.32 -3.01
CA ASP A 50 -7.07 -0.55 -3.58
C ASP A 50 -7.52 -1.08 -4.94
N GLN A 51 -6.60 -1.63 -5.74
CA GLN A 51 -6.86 -2.18 -7.06
C GLN A 51 -6.74 -3.71 -7.08
N PHE A 52 -6.91 -4.37 -5.94
CA PHE A 52 -6.79 -5.82 -5.83
C PHE A 52 -7.58 -6.60 -6.91
N PRO A 53 -8.88 -6.29 -7.17
CA PRO A 53 -9.65 -7.02 -8.17
C PRO A 53 -9.07 -6.91 -9.59
N PHE A 54 -8.63 -5.70 -9.97
CA PHE A 54 -8.01 -5.45 -11.28
C PHE A 54 -6.64 -6.13 -11.39
N LEU A 55 -5.78 -5.94 -10.40
CA LEU A 55 -4.39 -6.40 -10.46
C LEU A 55 -4.24 -7.91 -10.30
N PHE A 56 -5.11 -8.56 -9.52
CA PHE A 56 -4.92 -9.97 -9.12
C PHE A 56 -6.10 -10.89 -9.46
N CYS A 57 -7.27 -10.37 -9.83
CA CYS A 57 -8.45 -11.18 -10.18
C CYS A 57 -8.86 -11.08 -11.65
N GLY A 58 -8.27 -10.19 -12.43
CA GLY A 58 -8.60 -10.00 -13.86
C GLY A 58 -9.94 -9.27 -14.09
N GLU A 59 -10.42 -8.55 -13.07
CA GLU A 59 -11.60 -7.69 -13.19
C GLU A 59 -11.25 -6.34 -13.83
N GLU A 60 -12.24 -5.54 -14.22
CA GLU A 60 -11.98 -4.22 -14.81
C GLU A 60 -11.43 -3.22 -13.80
N ALA A 61 -10.53 -2.34 -14.26
CA ALA A 61 -10.04 -1.23 -13.44
C ALA A 61 -11.18 -0.24 -13.16
N PHE A 62 -11.28 0.22 -11.92
CA PHE A 62 -12.20 1.27 -11.54
C PHE A 62 -11.44 2.45 -10.94
N VAL A 63 -11.89 3.67 -11.26
CA VAL A 63 -11.30 4.89 -10.71
C VAL A 63 -11.78 5.06 -9.28
N MET A 64 -10.85 5.07 -8.32
CA MET A 64 -11.17 5.51 -6.97
C MET A 64 -11.32 7.04 -6.98
N VAL A 65 -12.53 7.54 -6.71
CA VAL A 65 -12.87 8.98 -6.61
C VAL A 65 -12.73 9.45 -5.17
#